data_AF-A0A962D2H7-F1
#
_entry.id   AF-A0A962D2H7-F1
#
_cell.length_a   1.000
_cell.length_b   1.000
_cell.length_c   1.000
_cell.angle_alpha   90.00
_cell.angle_beta   90.00
_cell.angle_gamma   90.00
#
_symmetry.space_group_name_H-M   'P 1'
#
loop_
_entity.id
_entity.type
_entity.pdbx_description
1 polymer ?
#
loop_
_entity_poly.entity_id
_entity_poly.type
_entity_poly.pdbx_seq_one_letter_code
_entity_poly.pdbx_strand_id
1 'polypeptide(L)'
;DYLTKPFARAELLARLRVLERRLGNNVGTALIEVGPLQLDTRRLQASLDSEPLTLSRREYMLLKALVENAGVIQTRDALETRLYGWGEEVASNAIEVHIHHLRRKLPANFIKTLRGIGYLVPKP
;
A
#
# COMPACT_ATOMS: atom_id res chain seq x y z
N ASP A 1 -9.87 22.72 3.57
CA ASP A 1 -11.23 23.08 3.15
C ASP A 1 -12.12 23.30 4.36
N TYR A 2 -12.83 24.42 4.41
CA TYR A 2 -13.89 24.67 5.40
C TYR A 2 -15.24 24.77 4.69
N LEU A 3 -16.30 24.32 5.37
CA LEU A 3 -17.68 24.32 4.87
C LEU A 3 -18.56 24.98 5.94
N THR A 4 -19.16 26.12 5.61
CA THR A 4 -20.10 26.83 6.48
C THR A 4 -21.45 26.13 6.52
N LYS A 5 -22.07 26.09 7.70
CA LYS A 5 -23.46 25.63 7.85
C LYS A 5 -24.44 26.66 7.27
N PRO A 6 -25.63 26.23 6.79
CA PRO A 6 -26.06 24.84 6.58
C PRO A 6 -25.59 24.34 5.20
N PHE A 7 -25.14 23.08 5.12
CA PHE A 7 -24.70 22.45 3.87
C PHE A 7 -25.51 21.18 3.59
N ALA A 8 -25.63 20.84 2.31
CA ALA A 8 -26.32 19.62 1.89
C ALA A 8 -25.45 18.37 2.17
N ARG A 9 -26.06 17.26 2.62
CA ARG A 9 -25.36 15.97 2.82
C ARG A 9 -24.60 15.52 1.56
N ALA A 10 -25.17 15.75 0.37
CA ALA A 10 -24.54 15.39 -0.90
C ALA A 10 -23.24 16.18 -1.18
N GLU A 11 -23.19 17.46 -0.79
CA GLU A 11 -22.00 18.29 -0.97
C GLU A 11 -20.87 17.87 -0.02
N LEU A 12 -21.20 17.55 1.23
CA LEU A 12 -20.23 17.00 2.17
C LEU A 12 -19.64 15.68 1.65
N LEU A 13 -20.49 14.76 1.18
CA LEU A 13 -20.04 13.47 0.62
C LEU A 13 -19.21 13.66 -0.65
N ALA A 14 -19.56 14.61 -1.52
CA ALA A 14 -18.79 14.92 -2.71
C ALA A 14 -17.40 15.49 -2.35
N ARG A 15 -17.31 16.39 -1.36
CA ARG A 15 -16.01 16.92 -0.89
C ARG A 15 -15.17 15.85 -0.20
N LEU A 16 -15.78 14.96 0.59
CA LEU A 16 -15.06 13.80 1.17
C LEU A 16 -14.50 12.91 0.07
N ARG A 17 -15.28 12.57 -0.97
CA ARG A 17 -14.79 11.81 -2.13
C ARG A 17 -13.65 12.53 -2.87
N VAL A 18 -13.73 13.86 -3.00
CA VAL A 18 -12.66 14.66 -3.64
C VAL A 18 -11.41 14.72 -2.78
N LEU A 19 -11.54 14.76 -1.44
CA LEU A 19 -10.43 14.72 -0.50
C LEU A 19 -9.80 13.33 -0.42
N GLU A 20 -10.59 12.26 -0.35
CA GLU A 20 -10.12 10.87 -0.48
C GLU A 20 -9.40 10.66 -1.81
N ARG A 21 -9.97 11.18 -2.89
CA ARG A 21 -9.33 11.19 -4.19
C ARG A 21 -8.03 12.00 -4.12
N ARG A 22 -7.98 13.22 -3.57
CA ARG A 22 -6.75 14.04 -3.44
C ARG A 22 -5.67 13.41 -2.55
N LEU A 23 -6.06 12.75 -1.46
CA LEU A 23 -5.16 12.02 -0.57
C LEU A 23 -4.68 10.71 -1.22
N GLY A 24 -5.51 10.08 -2.06
CA GLY A 24 -5.16 8.97 -2.92
C GLY A 24 -4.61 9.38 -4.30
N ASN A 25 -4.51 10.68 -4.61
CA ASN A 25 -4.17 11.18 -5.94
C ASN A 25 -2.65 11.25 -6.09
N ASN A 26 -2.04 10.07 -6.18
CA ASN A 26 -1.18 9.79 -7.33
C ASN A 26 -2.01 9.20 -8.50
N VAL A 27 -3.28 9.61 -8.67
CA VAL A 27 -4.18 9.15 -9.75
C VAL A 27 -3.77 9.69 -11.14
N GLY A 28 -2.63 10.39 -11.24
CA GLY A 28 -1.99 10.73 -12.51
C GLY A 28 -1.12 9.60 -13.08
N THR A 29 -0.60 8.71 -12.25
CA THR A 29 0.28 7.63 -12.70
C THR A 29 -0.21 6.31 -12.12
N ALA A 30 -0.54 5.38 -13.00
CA ALA A 30 -0.71 3.97 -12.62
C ALA A 30 0.54 3.41 -11.90
N LEU A 31 1.67 4.13 -11.99
CA LEU A 31 2.96 3.83 -11.42
C LEU A 31 3.15 4.51 -10.06
N ILE A 32 3.51 3.71 -9.06
CA ILE A 32 4.04 4.14 -7.76
C ILE A 32 5.54 3.82 -7.77
N GLU A 33 6.38 4.80 -7.44
CA GLU A 33 7.83 4.63 -7.40
C GLU A 33 8.38 4.87 -5.99
N VAL A 34 9.19 3.94 -5.49
CA VAL A 34 9.89 4.06 -4.21
C VAL A 34 11.30 3.49 -4.36
N GLY A 35 12.28 4.39 -4.44
CA GLY A 35 13.67 4.01 -4.74
C GLY A 35 13.75 3.23 -6.07
N PRO A 36 14.36 2.03 -6.09
CA PRO A 36 14.47 1.22 -7.31
C PRO A 36 13.19 0.45 -7.66
N LEU A 37 12.17 0.44 -6.79
CA LEU A 37 10.91 -0.26 -7.02
C LEU A 37 9.93 0.62 -7.80
N GLN A 38 9.35 0.06 -8.84
CA GLN A 38 8.19 0.61 -9.54
C GLN A 38 7.01 -0.37 -9.47
N LEU A 39 5.81 0.15 -9.23
CA LEU A 39 4.57 -0.62 -9.15
C LEU A 39 3.53 -0.06 -10.11
N ASP A 40 3.19 -0.82 -11.16
CA ASP A 40 2.03 -0.53 -12.00
C ASP A 40 0.77 -1.14 -11.37
N THR A 41 -0.06 -0.28 -10.79
CA THR A 41 -1.33 -0.59 -10.13
C THR A 41 -2.44 -0.99 -11.09
N ARG A 42 -2.39 -0.58 -12.36
CA ARG A 42 -3.37 -0.98 -13.37
C ARG A 42 -3.07 -2.37 -13.92
N ARG A 43 -1.79 -2.67 -14.12
CA ARG A 43 -1.32 -3.97 -14.64
C ARG A 43 -1.06 -5.00 -13.56
N LEU A 44 -1.12 -4.61 -12.28
CA LEU A 44 -0.73 -5.44 -11.13
C LEU A 44 0.70 -5.99 -11.28
N GLN A 45 1.60 -5.14 -11.78
CA GLN A 45 2.99 -5.49 -12.05
C GLN A 45 3.94 -4.70 -11.15
N ALA A 46 5.06 -5.34 -10.81
CA ALA A 46 6.16 -4.72 -10.09
C ALA A 46 7.43 -4.89 -10.91
N SER A 47 8.31 -3.89 -10.88
CA SER A 47 9.66 -3.98 -11.41
C SER A 47 10.66 -3.41 -10.40
N LEU A 48 11.86 -3.97 -10.39
CA LEU A 48 12.99 -3.50 -9.60
C LEU A 48 14.12 -3.15 -10.56
N ASP A 49 14.61 -1.91 -10.52
CA ASP A 49 15.66 -1.44 -11.44
C ASP A 49 15.30 -1.68 -12.93
N SER A 50 14.01 -1.49 -13.27
CA SER A 50 13.40 -1.76 -14.59
C SER A 50 13.29 -3.25 -14.97
N GLU A 51 13.70 -4.18 -14.12
CA GLU A 51 13.51 -5.62 -14.33
C GLU A 51 12.18 -6.09 -13.73
N PRO A 52 11.34 -6.86 -14.47
CA PRO A 52 10.08 -7.36 -13.95
C PRO A 52 10.25 -8.28 -12.73
N LEU A 53 9.49 -8.01 -11.67
CA LEU A 53 9.50 -8.79 -10.45
C LEU A 53 8.32 -9.77 -10.41
N THR A 54 8.60 -11.07 -10.39
CA THR A 54 7.55 -12.09 -10.28
C THR A 54 7.03 -12.18 -8.85
N LEU A 55 5.82 -11.66 -8.64
CA LEU A 55 5.11 -11.69 -7.38
C LEU A 55 3.83 -12.52 -7.50
N SER A 56 3.52 -13.29 -6.46
CA SER A 56 2.16 -13.80 -6.28
C SER A 56 1.21 -12.63 -6.02
N ARG A 57 -0.09 -12.85 -6.25
CA ARG A 57 -1.12 -11.83 -5.96
C ARG A 57 -1.01 -11.28 -4.53
N ARG A 58 -0.81 -12.15 -3.54
CA ARG A 58 -0.69 -11.75 -2.12
C ARG A 58 0.56 -10.92 -1.84
N GLU A 59 1.69 -11.31 -2.41
CA GLU A 59 2.94 -10.54 -2.27
C GLU A 59 2.80 -9.16 -2.90
N TYR A 60 2.25 -9.08 -4.12
CA TYR A 60 1.97 -7.81 -4.79
C TYR A 60 1.06 -6.94 -3.91
N MET A 61 0.02 -7.55 -3.36
CA MET A 61 -0.95 -6.84 -2.55
C MET A 61 -0.39 -6.26 -1.27
N LEU A 62 0.39 -7.06 -0.56
CA LEU A 62 1.08 -6.63 0.63
C LEU A 62 2.10 -5.53 0.32
N LEU A 63 2.87 -5.69 -0.76
CA LEU A 63 3.85 -4.69 -1.19
C LEU A 63 3.17 -3.38 -1.54
N LYS A 64 2.09 -3.40 -2.34
CA LYS A 64 1.29 -2.23 -2.67
C LYS A 64 0.79 -1.51 -1.40
N ALA A 65 0.21 -2.25 -0.45
CA ALA A 65 -0.30 -1.66 0.79
C ALA A 65 0.80 -0.97 1.62
N LEU A 66 2.02 -1.52 1.63
CA LEU A 66 3.16 -0.92 2.31
C LEU A 66 3.70 0.32 1.58
N VAL A 67 3.83 0.25 0.26
CA VAL A 67 4.43 1.31 -0.57
C VAL A 67 3.47 2.50 -0.72
N GLU A 68 2.15 2.27 -0.80
CA GLU A 68 1.15 3.35 -0.77
C GLU A 68 1.21 4.20 0.51
N ASN A 69 1.72 3.62 1.61
CA ASN A 69 1.93 4.31 2.87
C ASN A 69 3.42 4.37 3.24
N ALA A 70 4.32 4.48 2.25
CA ALA A 70 5.74 4.61 2.52
C ALA A 70 6.00 5.76 3.52
N GLY A 71 6.88 5.51 4.50
CA GLY A 71 7.16 6.40 5.63
C GLY A 71 6.24 6.22 6.83
N VAL A 72 5.15 5.45 6.72
CA VAL A 72 4.21 5.19 7.82
C VAL A 72 4.26 3.72 8.24
N ILE A 73 4.29 3.49 9.55
CA ILE A 73 4.28 2.13 10.10
C ILE A 73 2.89 1.52 9.87
N GLN A 74 2.86 0.35 9.22
CA GLN A 74 1.67 -0.45 9.03
C GLN A 74 1.66 -1.59 10.06
N THR A 75 0.66 -1.64 10.93
CA THR A 75 0.49 -2.73 11.89
C THR A 75 0.05 -4.02 11.19
N ARG A 76 0.28 -5.17 11.83
CA ARG A 76 -0.16 -6.47 11.31
C ARG A 76 -1.67 -6.47 11.03
N ASP A 77 -2.47 -6.06 12.01
CA ASP A 77 -3.93 -6.06 11.91
C ASP A 77 -4.44 -5.12 10.81
N ALA A 78 -3.76 -3.98 10.59
CA ALA A 78 -4.11 -3.06 9.50
C ALA A 78 -3.83 -3.67 8.12
N LEU A 79 -2.71 -4.38 7.98
CA LEU A 79 -2.36 -5.09 6.75
C LEU A 79 -3.33 -6.26 6.50
N GLU A 80 -3.68 -7.03 7.54
CA GLU A 80 -4.67 -8.10 7.45
C GLU A 80 -6.03 -7.56 7.00
N THR A 81 -6.53 -6.51 7.66
CA THR A 81 -7.81 -5.88 7.31
C THR A 81 -7.83 -5.41 5.85
N ARG A 82 -6.73 -4.81 5.38
CA ARG A 82 -6.61 -4.39 3.97
C ARG A 82 -6.63 -5.58 3.02
N LEU A 83 -5.97 -6.69 3.34
CA LEU A 83 -5.97 -7.89 2.49
C LEU A 83 -7.34 -8.61 2.50
N TYR A 84 -8.04 -8.64 3.62
CA TYR A 84 -9.41 -9.14 3.70
C TYR A 84 -10.37 -8.34 2.81
N GLY A 85 -10.21 -7.01 2.75
CA GLY A 85 -11.01 -6.15 1.87
C GLY A 85 -10.88 -6.48 0.38
N TRP A 86 -9.90 -7.31 0.00
CA TRP A 86 -9.66 -7.77 -1.36
C TRP A 86 -10.19 -9.19 -1.60
N GLY A 87 -10.99 -9.71 -0.65
CA GLY A 87 -11.69 -10.99 -0.74
C GLY A 87 -10.80 -12.21 -0.44
N GLU A 88 -9.66 -12.01 0.23
CA GLU A 88 -8.70 -13.08 0.50
C GLU A 88 -8.69 -13.44 1.99
N GLU A 89 -8.99 -14.70 2.33
CA GLU A 89 -8.81 -15.20 3.69
C GLU A 89 -7.32 -15.30 4.03
N VAL A 90 -6.91 -14.59 5.08
CA VAL A 90 -5.53 -14.54 5.56
C VAL A 90 -5.38 -15.51 6.73
N ALA A 91 -4.44 -16.45 6.64
CA ALA A 91 -4.06 -17.27 7.79
C ALA A 91 -3.28 -16.41 8.80
N SER A 92 -3.34 -16.77 10.09
CA SER A 92 -2.78 -15.96 11.20
C SER A 92 -1.30 -15.56 11.07
N ASN A 93 -0.52 -16.24 10.22
CA ASN A 93 0.91 -15.98 9.97
C ASN A 93 1.23 -15.62 8.50
N ALA A 94 0.21 -15.40 7.67
CA ALA A 94 0.43 -15.22 6.23
C ALA A 94 1.19 -13.91 5.93
N ILE A 95 1.00 -12.85 6.73
CA ILE A 95 1.75 -11.60 6.56
C ILE A 95 3.24 -11.84 6.70
N GLU A 96 3.68 -12.48 7.78
CA GLU A 96 5.10 -12.76 8.07
C GLU A 96 5.75 -13.57 6.95
N VAL A 97 5.06 -14.60 6.45
CA VAL A 97 5.52 -15.44 5.34
C VAL A 97 5.69 -14.61 4.07
N HIS A 98 4.69 -13.78 3.73
CA HIS A 98 4.77 -12.92 2.54
C HIS A 98 5.83 -11.82 2.69
N ILE A 99 6.02 -11.24 3.87
CA ILE A 99 7.13 -10.30 4.13
C ILE A 99 8.48 -11.00 3.95
N HIS A 100 8.62 -12.24 4.43
CA HIS A 100 9.84 -13.03 4.24
C HIS A 100 10.13 -13.25 2.75
N HIS A 101 9.14 -13.66 1.95
CA HIS A 101 9.32 -13.84 0.52
C HIS A 101 9.62 -12.52 -0.21
N LEU A 102 8.93 -11.44 0.13
CA LEU A 102 9.20 -10.11 -0.44
C LEU A 102 10.63 -9.67 -0.18
N ARG A 103 11.15 -9.87 1.05
CA ARG A 103 12.53 -9.52 1.39
C ARG A 103 13.59 -10.30 0.62
N ARG A 104 13.28 -11.51 0.14
CA ARG A 104 14.18 -12.27 -0.74
C ARG A 104 14.21 -11.72 -2.17
N LYS A 105 13.18 -10.97 -2.56
CA LYS A 105 12.98 -10.42 -3.91
C LYS A 105 13.32 -8.93 -4.01
N LEU A 106 13.41 -8.22 -2.87
CA LEU A 106 13.63 -6.79 -2.79
C LEU A 106 15.01 -6.46 -2.19
N PRO A 107 15.52 -5.23 -2.37
CA PRO A 107 16.77 -4.81 -1.75
C PRO A 107 16.75 -4.97 -0.23
N ALA A 108 17.93 -5.17 0.34
CA ALA A 108 18.09 -5.23 1.78
C ALA A 108 17.50 -3.97 2.45
N ASN A 109 16.82 -4.15 3.58
CA ASN A 109 16.19 -3.08 4.36
C ASN A 109 15.06 -2.30 3.65
N PHE A 110 14.59 -2.73 2.48
CA PHE A 110 13.44 -2.10 1.81
C PHE A 110 12.16 -2.17 2.65
N ILE A 111 11.95 -3.30 3.33
CA ILE A 111 10.88 -3.47 4.33
C ILE A 111 11.53 -3.65 5.70
N LYS A 112 11.35 -2.67 6.58
CA LYS A 112 11.81 -2.71 7.98
C LYS A 112 10.73 -3.30 8.87
N THR A 113 11.14 -4.09 9.86
CA THR A 113 10.25 -4.56 10.93
C THR A 113 10.50 -3.73 12.18
N LEU A 114 9.44 -3.19 12.75
CA LEU A 114 9.42 -2.69 14.12
C LEU A 114 8.80 -3.76 15.00
N ARG A 115 9.63 -4.42 15.81
CA ARG A 115 9.20 -5.55 16.65
C ARG A 115 8.03 -5.15 17.55
N GLY A 116 6.98 -5.96 17.57
CA GLY A 116 5.77 -5.71 18.35
C GLY A 116 4.85 -4.62 17.80
N ILE A 117 5.20 -3.97 16.68
CA ILE A 117 4.40 -2.88 16.11
C ILE A 117 3.95 -3.22 14.69
N GLY A 118 4.88 -3.55 13.79
CA GLY A 118 4.54 -3.83 12.39
C GLY A 118 5.69 -3.62 11.42
N TYR A 119 5.35 -3.13 10.23
CA TYR A 119 6.25 -3.02 9.08
C TYR A 119 6.28 -1.62 8.51
N LEU A 120 7.40 -1.22 7.95
CA LEU A 120 7.63 0.11 7.38
C LEU A 120 8.44 -0.02 6.10
N VAL A 121 7.97 0.59 5.02
CA VAL A 121 8.82 0.94 3.87
C VAL A 121 9.29 2.38 4.11
N PRO A 122 10.60 2.64 4.27
CA PRO A 122 11.10 4.01 4.46
C PRO A 122 10.83 4.85 3.21
N LYS A 123 10.54 6.15 3.39
CA LYS A 123 10.62 7.08 2.27
C LYS A 123 12.10 7.29 1.90
N PRO A 124 12.43 7.33 0.59
CA PRO A 124 13.76 7.71 0.14
C PRO A 124 14.11 9.13 0.57
#